data_AF-A0A7I8IMQ7-F1
#
_entry.id   AF-A0A7I8IMQ7-F1
#
_cell.length_a   1.000
_cell.length_b   1.000
_cell.length_c   1.000
_cell.angle_alpha   90.00
_cell.angle_beta   90.00
_cell.angle_gamma   90.00
#
_symmetry.space_group_name_H-M   'P 1'
#
loop_
_entity.id
_entity.type
_entity.pdbx_description
1 polymer ?
#
loop_
_entity_poly.entity_id
_entity_poly.type
_entity_poly.pdbx_seq_one_letter_code
_entity_poly.pdbx_strand_id
1 'polypeptide(L)'
;MQPWADPAKVIREALSPTLVFYHPFAGRIRRGVDGGRPAVECTGEGVLFTEGDTDVRLDQFGDLLPPMPCSEESSRRSKGLRASMTPLSCLSR
;
A
#
# COMPACT_ATOMS: atom_id res chain seq x y z
N MET A 1 -7.12 19.46 -22.83
CA MET A 1 -7.30 18.22 -22.04
C MET A 1 -6.91 18.57 -20.62
N GLN A 2 -7.80 18.40 -19.62
CA GLN A 2 -7.65 19.02 -18.30
C GLN A 2 -6.35 18.61 -17.58
N PRO A 3 -5.75 19.48 -16.75
CA PRO A 3 -4.64 19.09 -15.89
C PRO A 3 -5.23 18.27 -14.75
N TRP A 4 -5.27 16.95 -14.92
CA TRP A 4 -5.62 16.03 -13.86
C TRP A 4 -4.62 16.17 -12.70
N ALA A 5 -5.13 16.13 -11.47
CA ALA A 5 -4.27 16.09 -10.29
C ALA A 5 -3.44 14.79 -10.31
N ASP A 6 -2.22 14.86 -9.77
CA ASP A 6 -1.37 13.68 -9.57
C ASP A 6 -2.18 12.56 -8.88
N PRO A 7 -2.31 11.38 -9.50
CA PRO A 7 -3.19 10.33 -9.00
C PRO A 7 -2.72 9.79 -7.68
N ALA A 8 -1.40 9.71 -7.49
CA ALA A 8 -0.83 9.19 -6.26
C ALA A 8 -1.16 10.13 -5.10
N LYS A 9 -1.09 11.45 -5.33
CA LYS A 9 -1.59 12.45 -4.39
C LYS A 9 -3.07 12.27 -4.08
N VAL A 10 -3.94 12.16 -5.10
CA VAL A 10 -5.40 12.01 -4.91
C VAL A 10 -5.73 10.75 -4.10
N ILE A 11 -5.11 9.61 -4.43
CA ILE A 11 -5.35 8.33 -3.74
C ILE A 11 -4.84 8.40 -2.30
N ARG A 12 -3.63 8.94 -2.08
CA ARG A 12 -3.03 9.10 -0.75
C ARG A 12 -3.92 9.96 0.16
N GLU A 13 -4.41 11.08 -0.35
CA GLU A 13 -5.30 11.99 0.40
C GLU A 13 -6.67 11.38 0.69
N ALA A 14 -7.21 10.54 -0.20
CA ALA A 14 -8.46 9.82 0.02
C ALA A 14 -8.32 8.67 1.04
N LEU A 15 -7.19 7.95 1.02
CA LEU A 15 -6.96 6.81 1.91
C LEU A 15 -6.78 7.22 3.38
N SER A 16 -6.10 8.33 3.65
CA SER A 16 -5.80 8.74 5.03
C SER A 16 -7.03 8.90 5.94
N PRO A 17 -8.12 9.61 5.55
CA PRO A 17 -9.34 9.65 6.36
C PRO A 17 -10.12 8.33 6.30
N THR A 18 -10.01 7.56 5.22
CA THR A 18 -10.69 6.26 5.09
C THR A 18 -10.16 5.24 6.11
N LEU A 19 -8.85 5.28 6.41
CA LEU A 19 -8.22 4.41 7.40
C LEU A 19 -8.72 4.65 8.84
N VAL A 20 -9.43 5.73 9.12
CA VAL A 20 -10.12 5.90 10.42
C VAL A 20 -11.25 4.88 10.55
N PHE A 21 -12.04 4.71 9.50
CA PHE A 21 -13.13 3.73 9.48
C PHE A 21 -12.62 2.30 9.30
N TYR A 22 -11.52 2.16 8.57
CA TYR A 22 -10.87 0.89 8.23
C TYR A 22 -9.56 0.68 9.02
N HIS A 23 -9.55 1.10 10.28
CA HIS A 23 -8.36 1.10 11.14
C HIS A 23 -7.61 -0.24 11.25
N PRO A 24 -8.24 -1.44 11.17
CA PRO A 24 -7.49 -2.69 11.23
C PRO A 24 -6.50 -2.84 10.07
N PHE A 25 -6.77 -2.24 8.91
CA PHE A 25 -5.84 -2.28 7.78
C PHE A 25 -4.57 -1.45 8.00
N ALA A 26 -4.59 -0.50 8.96
CA ALA A 26 -3.43 0.25 9.40
C ALA A 26 -2.65 -0.41 10.55
N GLY A 27 -3.12 -1.55 11.05
CA GLY A 27 -2.48 -2.27 12.14
C GLY A 27 -1.36 -3.21 11.71
N ARG A 28 -0.84 -3.97 12.67
CA ARG A 28 0.16 -5.02 12.47
C ARG A 28 -0.41 -6.34 12.94
N ILE A 29 -0.27 -7.39 12.12
CA ILE A 29 -0.70 -8.73 12.49
C ILE A 29 0.31 -9.30 13.49
N ARG A 30 -0.18 -9.67 14.66
CA ARG A 30 0.58 -10.36 15.70
C ARG A 30 0.05 -11.75 15.90
N ARG A 31 0.98 -12.69 16.09
CA ARG A 31 0.64 -14.06 16.44
C ARG A 31 -0.02 -14.06 17.83
N GLY A 32 -1.09 -14.84 17.99
CA GLY A 32 -1.70 -15.05 19.29
C GLY A 32 -0.75 -15.80 20.23
N VAL A 33 -0.84 -15.49 21.52
CA VAL A 33 -0.11 -16.19 22.59
C VAL A 33 -0.51 -17.67 22.57
N ASP A 34 0.46 -18.57 22.80
CA ASP A 34 0.26 -20.03 22.90
C ASP A 34 -0.49 -20.68 21.72
N GLY A 35 -0.28 -20.16 20.50
CA GLY A 35 -0.95 -20.68 19.30
C GLY A 35 -2.39 -20.16 19.12
N GLY A 36 -2.78 -19.13 19.88
CA GLY A 36 -4.03 -18.41 19.70
C GLY A 36 -4.16 -17.75 18.33
N ARG A 37 -5.39 -17.32 18.02
CA ARG A 37 -5.70 -16.67 16.74
C ARG A 37 -4.85 -15.40 16.55
N PRO A 38 -4.39 -15.11 15.32
CA PRO A 38 -3.74 -13.85 15.02
C PRO A 38 -4.64 -12.68 15.39
N ALA A 39 -4.04 -11.64 15.97
CA ALA A 39 -4.71 -10.40 16.31
C ALA A 39 -4.07 -9.25 15.54
N VAL A 40 -4.84 -8.19 15.31
CA VAL A 40 -4.33 -6.97 14.68
C VAL A 40 -4.09 -5.93 15.78
N GLU A 41 -2.84 -5.52 15.95
CA GLU A 41 -2.46 -4.44 16.85
C GLU A 41 -2.54 -3.10 16.09
N CYS A 42 -3.44 -2.22 16.51
CA CYS A 42 -3.65 -0.92 15.88
C CYS A 42 -2.90 0.17 16.67
N THR A 43 -1.62 0.39 16.32
CA THR A 43 -0.72 1.33 17.03
C THR A 43 -0.83 2.79 16.57
N GLY A 44 -1.57 3.06 15.49
CA GLY A 44 -1.62 4.39 14.88
C GLY A 44 -0.42 4.73 13.98
N GLU A 45 0.53 3.81 13.80
CA GLU A 45 1.67 3.98 12.87
C GLU A 45 1.25 4.19 11.41
N GLY A 46 0.06 3.70 11.04
CA GLY A 46 -0.44 3.81 9.68
C GLY A 46 0.08 2.72 8.73
N VAL A 47 -0.14 2.96 7.44
CA VAL A 47 0.29 2.08 6.35
C VAL A 47 1.40 2.72 5.54
N LEU A 48 2.14 1.89 4.83
CA LEU A 48 3.06 2.37 3.81
C LEU A 48 2.32 2.57 2.49
N PHE A 49 2.37 3.77 1.93
CA PHE A 49 1.87 4.07 0.59
C PHE A 49 3.06 4.15 -0.38
N THR A 50 3.06 3.30 -1.40
CA THR A 50 4.12 3.26 -2.41
C THR A 50 3.56 3.65 -3.76
N GLU A 51 4.15 4.66 -4.37
CA GLU A 51 3.90 5.06 -5.75
C GLU A 51 5.08 4.67 -6.64
N GLY A 52 4.81 4.36 -7.91
CA GLY A 52 5.82 3.94 -8.86
C GLY A 52 5.52 4.50 -10.25
N ASP A 53 6.53 5.14 -10.84
CA ASP A 53 6.49 5.68 -12.20
C ASP A 53 7.49 4.95 -13.10
N THR A 54 7.05 4.56 -14.30
CA THR A 54 7.87 3.81 -15.24
C THR A 54 7.45 4.10 -16.67
N ASP A 55 8.43 4.18 -17.57
CA ASP A 55 8.23 4.51 -18.99
C ASP A 55 7.75 3.31 -19.83
N VAL A 56 7.16 2.29 -19.19
CA VAL A 56 6.59 1.12 -19.87
C VAL A 56 5.06 1.20 -19.87
N ARG A 57 4.46 0.68 -20.93
CA ARG A 57 3.00 0.67 -21.07
C ARG A 57 2.38 -0.43 -20.21
N LEU A 58 1.14 -0.20 -19.76
CA LEU A 58 0.41 -1.17 -18.93
C LEU A 58 0.17 -2.51 -19.64
N ASP A 59 0.02 -2.52 -20.96
CA ASP A 59 -0.14 -3.74 -21.77
C ASP A 59 1.13 -4.60 -21.87
N GLN A 60 2.28 -4.06 -21.46
CA GLN A 60 3.54 -4.78 -21.34
C GLN A 60 3.69 -5.43 -19.96
N PHE A 61 2.96 -4.94 -18.96
CA PHE A 61 2.72 -5.72 -17.76
C PHE A 61 1.72 -6.82 -18.14
N GLY A 62 2.04 -8.08 -17.84
CA GLY A 62 1.08 -9.18 -17.99
C GLY A 62 -0.10 -9.01 -17.04
N ASP A 63 -0.78 -10.12 -16.69
CA ASP A 63 -1.90 -10.03 -15.75
C ASP A 63 -1.48 -9.35 -14.44
N LEU A 64 -2.17 -8.25 -14.12
CA LEU A 64 -1.97 -7.45 -12.90
C LEU A 64 -2.58 -8.17 -11.69
N LEU A 65 -2.13 -9.39 -11.45
CA LEU A 65 -2.53 -10.16 -10.29
C LEU A 65 -1.86 -9.56 -9.05
N PRO A 66 -2.60 -9.38 -7.94
CA PRO A 66 -1.99 -8.92 -6.70
C PRO A 66 -0.83 -9.86 -6.34
N PRO A 67 0.33 -9.33 -5.93
CA PRO A 67 1.40 -10.19 -5.43
C PRO A 67 0.84 -10.99 -4.27
N MET A 68 0.75 -12.31 -4.45
CA MET A 68 0.31 -13.23 -3.41
C MET A 68 1.20 -13.01 -2.18
N PRO A 69 0.66 -12.99 -0.95
CA PRO A 69 1.44 -12.68 0.24
C PRO A 69 2.23 -13.92 0.69
N CYS A 70 3.14 -14.44 -0.14
CA CYS A 70 4.21 -15.37 0.24
C CYS A 70 5.15 -15.76 -0.93
N SER A 71 5.61 -14.81 -1.73
CA SER A 71 6.78 -15.09 -2.59
C SER A 71 7.79 -13.97 -2.47
N GLU A 72 8.99 -14.34 -2.02
CA GLU A 72 10.21 -13.52 -2.10
C GLU A 72 10.64 -13.21 -3.55
N GLU A 73 9.82 -13.62 -4.53
CA GLU A 73 10.09 -13.64 -5.97
C GLU A 73 9.11 -12.72 -6.75
N SER A 74 8.81 -11.53 -6.23
CA SER A 74 8.15 -10.47 -7.03
C SER A 74 9.10 -9.33 -7.38
N SER A 75 10.41 -9.50 -7.14
CA SER A 75 11.41 -8.53 -7.59
C SER A 75 11.78 -8.77 -9.06
N ARG A 76 10.80 -8.69 -9.97
CA ARG A 76 11.13 -8.21 -11.31
C ARG A 76 11.48 -6.74 -11.14
N ARG A 77 12.76 -6.47 -10.89
CA ARG A 77 13.32 -5.13 -10.89
C ARG A 77 13.22 -4.60 -12.32
N SER A 78 12.06 -4.04 -12.66
CA SER A 78 11.85 -3.34 -13.92
C SER A 78 12.87 -2.21 -13.98
N LYS A 79 13.86 -2.35 -14.86
CA LYS A 79 14.83 -1.30 -15.13
C LYS A 79 14.04 -0.05 -15.54
N GLY A 80 14.16 1.05 -14.79
CA GLY A 80 13.46 2.30 -15.05
C GLY A 80 12.33 2.67 -14.09
N LEU A 81 11.93 1.77 -13.17
CA LEU A 81 10.92 2.12 -12.16
C LEU A 81 11.48 3.10 -11.12
N ARG A 82 10.89 4.29 -11.02
CA ARG A 82 11.07 5.24 -9.92
C ARG A 82 9.96 5.00 -8.90
N ALA A 83 10.32 4.48 -7.73
CA ALA A 83 9.37 4.29 -6.64
C ALA A 83 9.61 5.28 -5.51
N SER A 84 8.52 5.75 -4.89
CA SER A 84 8.54 6.58 -3.70
C SER A 84 7.67 5.90 -2.63
N MET A 85 8.18 5.86 -1.41
CA MET A 85 7.52 5.23 -0.26
C MET A 85 7.23 6.32 0.76
N THR A 86 5.95 6.52 1.05
CA THR A 86 5.48 7.56 1.98
C THR A 86 4.65 6.92 3.09
N PRO A 87 4.96 7.18 4.38
CA PRO A 87 4.10 6.75 5.46
C PRO A 87 2.75 7.49 5.40
N LEU A 88 1.67 6.73 5.53
CA LEU A 88 0.30 7.22 5.57
C LEU A 88 -0.29 6.94 6.94
N SER A 89 -0.26 7.94 7.82
CA SER A 89 -0.89 7.87 9.13
C SER A 89 -2.42 7.91 8.98
N CYS A 90 -3.11 7.30 9.95
CA CYS A 90 -4.52 7.58 10.15
C CYS A 90 -4.63 9.02 10.67
N LEU A 91 -5.37 9.89 9.98
CA LEU A 91 -5.74 11.17 10.58
C LEU A 91 -6.64 10.88 11.79
N SER A 92 -6.08 10.90 12.99
CA SER A 92 -6.86 10.87 14.22
C SER A 92 -7.81 12.07 14.21
N ARG A 93 -9.08 11.83 14.51
CA ARG A 93 -10.06 12.91 14.70
C ARG A 93 -9.71 13.75 15.94
#